data_AF-H0HW71-F1
#
_entry.id   AF-H0HW71-F1
#
_cell.length_a   1.000
_cell.length_b   1.000
_cell.length_c   1.000
_cell.angle_alpha   90.00
_cell.angle_beta   90.00
_cell.angle_gamma   90.00
#
_symmetry.space_group_name_H-M   'P 1'
#
loop_
_entity.id
_entity.type
_entity.pdbx_description
1 polymer ?
#
loop_
_entity_poly.entity_id
_entity_poly.type
_entity_poly.pdbx_seq_one_letter_code
_entity_poly.pdbx_strand_id
1 'polypeptide(L)'
;APRLCAIYGRELKGFSFPSLWRASDQRLVAKLAHGVFQSKSVVVMAFEGHSHNGRSTSFELLLLPLDGGVESPRSLGVISAAGRPFWLGADPVVDAVLESVRVVDPDLEPMYLKNRPAVTVPSLEPSYSALSNSEPPLGSARRIRHLLVLPGGRDE
;
A
#
# COMPACT_ATOMS: atom_id res chain seq x y z
N ALA A 1 -2.18 -3.39 10.52
CA ALA A 1 -1.59 -2.34 11.36
C ALA A 1 -0.69 -2.84 12.52
N PRO A 2 -1.06 -3.82 13.38
CA PRO A 2 -0.28 -4.12 14.60
C PRO A 2 1.11 -4.71 14.33
N ARG A 3 1.30 -5.42 13.21
CA ARG A 3 2.61 -6.01 12.86
C ARG A 3 3.70 -4.96 12.62
N LEU A 4 3.37 -3.79 12.08
CA LEU A 4 4.35 -2.74 11.84
C LEU A 4 4.78 -2.08 13.16
N CYS A 5 3.82 -1.76 14.05
CA CYS A 5 4.14 -1.26 15.38
C CYS A 5 5.00 -2.25 16.18
N ALA A 6 4.76 -3.56 16.03
CA ALA A 6 5.60 -4.59 16.63
C ALA A 6 7.03 -4.60 16.08
N ILE A 7 7.22 -4.46 14.75
CA ILE A 7 8.54 -4.38 14.12
C ILE A 7 9.37 -3.23 14.72
N TYR A 8 8.75 -2.06 14.93
CA TYR A 8 9.42 -0.88 15.48
C TYR A 8 9.35 -0.76 17.01
N GLY A 9 8.69 -1.72 17.69
CA GLY A 9 8.48 -1.73 19.14
C GLY A 9 7.72 -0.52 19.71
N ARG A 10 6.96 0.22 18.89
CA ARG A 10 6.26 1.44 19.30
C ARG A 10 5.05 1.74 18.43
N GLU A 11 4.14 2.57 18.94
CA GLU A 11 3.08 3.14 18.13
C GLU A 11 3.68 4.12 17.10
N LEU A 12 3.33 3.94 15.83
CA LEU A 12 3.82 4.78 14.73
C LEU A 12 2.83 5.88 14.33
N LYS A 13 1.66 5.94 14.97
CA LYS A 13 0.66 6.98 14.68
C LYS A 13 1.24 8.34 15.06
N GLY A 14 1.14 9.31 14.15
CA GLY A 14 1.66 10.66 14.34
C GLY A 14 3.17 10.80 14.10
N PHE A 15 3.90 9.70 13.87
CA PHE A 15 5.30 9.77 13.45
C PHE A 15 5.41 10.13 11.97
N SER A 16 6.41 10.95 11.67
CA SER A 16 6.74 11.30 10.29
C SER A 16 7.37 10.10 9.59
N PHE A 17 6.88 9.73 8.41
CA PHE A 17 7.38 8.56 7.69
C PHE A 17 8.91 8.61 7.41
N PRO A 18 9.51 9.74 6.97
CA PRO A 18 10.97 9.87 6.83
C PRO A 18 11.76 9.68 8.13
N SER A 19 11.18 9.91 9.31
CA SER A 19 11.92 9.76 10.58
C SER A 19 12.19 8.30 10.95
N LEU A 20 11.63 7.34 10.20
CA LEU A 20 11.90 5.91 10.36
C LEU A 20 13.20 5.46 9.68
N TRP A 21 13.86 6.37 8.96
CA TRP A 21 15.03 6.10 8.13
C TRP A 21 16.27 6.79 8.70
N ARG A 22 17.43 6.24 8.35
CA ARG A 22 18.73 6.83 8.66
C ARG A 22 18.81 8.26 8.15
N ALA A 23 19.49 9.14 8.88
CA ALA A 23 19.60 10.56 8.58
C ALA A 23 20.02 10.86 7.11
N SER A 24 20.90 10.02 6.53
CA SER A 24 21.34 10.14 5.13
C SER A 24 20.20 10.00 4.12
N ASP A 25 19.18 9.19 4.45
CA ASP A 25 18.16 8.74 3.51
C ASP A 25 16.85 9.50 3.68
N GLN A 26 16.63 10.15 4.84
CA GLN A 26 15.38 10.85 5.16
C GLN A 26 14.96 11.84 4.08
N ARG A 27 15.90 12.62 3.55
CA ARG A 27 15.61 13.61 2.50
C ARG A 27 15.15 12.95 1.20
N LEU A 28 15.76 11.83 0.82
CA LEU A 28 15.39 11.10 -0.39
C LEU A 28 14.03 10.42 -0.21
N VAL A 29 13.83 9.73 0.90
CA VAL A 29 12.57 9.06 1.24
C VAL A 29 11.42 10.05 1.30
N ALA A 30 11.61 11.22 1.91
CA ALA A 30 10.60 12.27 1.94
C ALA A 30 10.18 12.70 0.52
N LYS A 31 11.15 12.88 -0.39
CA LYS A 31 10.87 13.21 -1.80
C LYS A 31 10.13 12.08 -2.51
N LEU A 32 10.53 10.83 -2.32
CA LEU A 32 9.87 9.67 -2.92
C LEU A 32 8.42 9.53 -2.44
N ALA A 33 8.20 9.65 -1.13
CA ALA A 33 6.87 9.61 -0.55
C ALA A 33 5.99 10.77 -1.04
N HIS A 34 6.56 11.96 -1.24
CA HIS A 34 5.83 13.09 -1.82
C HIS A 34 5.51 12.89 -3.31
N GLY A 35 6.44 12.30 -4.07
CA GLY A 35 6.28 11.98 -5.49
C GLY A 35 5.12 11.01 -5.76
N VAL A 36 4.83 10.09 -4.83
CA VAL A 36 3.65 9.21 -4.90
C VAL A 36 2.36 10.02 -5.08
N PHE A 37 2.23 11.15 -4.38
CA PHE A 37 1.03 12.00 -4.47
C PHE A 37 1.02 12.86 -5.74
N GLN A 38 2.17 13.46 -6.10
CA GLN A 38 2.25 14.40 -7.22
C GLN A 38 2.09 13.72 -8.57
N SER A 39 2.74 12.56 -8.74
CA SER A 39 2.83 11.84 -10.02
C SER A 39 1.87 10.66 -10.10
N LYS A 40 1.03 10.46 -9.08
CA LYS A 40 0.15 9.28 -8.95
C LYS A 40 0.87 7.94 -9.20
N SER A 41 2.17 7.89 -8.91
CA SER A 41 3.02 6.74 -9.16
C SER A 41 3.13 5.84 -7.93
N VAL A 42 3.44 4.57 -8.15
CA VAL A 42 3.75 3.61 -7.08
C VAL A 42 5.26 3.60 -6.85
N VAL A 43 5.68 3.60 -5.59
CA VAL A 43 7.10 3.48 -5.21
C VAL A 43 7.32 2.15 -4.51
N VAL A 44 8.32 1.40 -4.97
CA VAL A 44 8.83 0.19 -4.31
C VAL A 44 10.25 0.46 -3.83
N MET A 45 10.53 0.17 -2.56
CA MET A 45 11.82 0.37 -1.92
C MET A 45 12.29 -0.95 -1.31
N ALA A 46 13.55 -1.30 -1.52
CA ALA A 46 14.23 -2.29 -0.69
C ALA A 46 15.10 -1.57 0.33
N PHE A 47 15.11 -2.06 1.57
CA PHE A 47 15.90 -1.46 2.64
C PHE A 47 16.34 -2.49 3.67
N GLU A 48 17.44 -2.21 4.35
CA GLU A 48 17.92 -3.00 5.47
C GLU A 48 17.51 -2.35 6.79
N GLY A 49 16.73 -3.08 7.60
CA GLY A 49 16.36 -2.64 8.95
C GLY A 49 17.31 -3.22 9.99
N HIS A 50 17.76 -2.37 10.90
CA HIS A 50 18.70 -2.71 11.96
C HIS A 50 18.02 -2.62 13.33
N SER A 51 18.18 -3.66 14.13
CA SER A 51 17.67 -3.71 15.50
C SER A 51 18.62 -3.01 16.48
N HIS A 52 18.11 -2.73 17.67
CA HIS A 52 18.93 -2.18 18.76
C HIS A 52 20.13 -3.08 19.11
N ASN A 53 19.97 -4.40 19.04
CA ASN A 53 21.04 -5.36 19.38
C ASN A 53 21.90 -5.77 18.17
N GLY A 54 21.91 -4.95 17.10
CA GLY A 54 22.78 -5.16 15.95
C GLY A 54 22.36 -6.30 15.01
N ARG A 55 21.12 -6.77 15.09
CA ARG A 55 20.55 -7.72 14.11
C ARG A 55 20.05 -6.95 12.90
N SER A 56 20.13 -7.54 11.72
CA SER A 56 19.57 -6.93 10.51
C SER A 56 18.70 -7.90 9.71
N THR A 57 17.78 -7.33 8.94
CA THR A 57 16.98 -8.06 7.95
C THR A 57 16.59 -7.12 6.82
N SER A 58 16.59 -7.65 5.60
CA SER A 58 16.09 -6.93 4.43
C SER A 58 14.56 -6.88 4.44
N PHE A 59 14.03 -5.77 3.97
CA PHE A 59 12.62 -5.49 3.81
C PHE A 59 12.33 -4.96 2.40
N GLU A 60 11.09 -5.20 1.96
CA GLU A 60 10.49 -4.53 0.83
C GLU A 60 9.33 -3.67 1.34
N LEU A 61 9.27 -2.43 0.85
CA LEU A 61 8.19 -1.47 1.09
C LEU A 61 7.56 -1.10 -0.26
N LEU A 62 6.24 -1.21 -0.33
CA LEU A 62 5.44 -0.63 -1.41
C LEU A 62 4.63 0.53 -0.87
N LEU A 63 4.60 1.65 -1.60
CA LEU A 63 3.79 2.83 -1.31
C LEU A 63 2.98 3.19 -2.56
N LEU A 64 1.66 3.28 -2.41
CA LEU A 64 0.74 3.65 -3.50
C LEU A 64 -0.15 4.82 -3.09
N PRO A 65 -0.55 5.67 -4.04
CA PRO A 65 -1.45 6.79 -3.76
C PRO A 65 -2.88 6.27 -3.58
N LEU A 66 -3.62 6.87 -2.65
CA LEU A 66 -5.06 6.73 -2.52
C LEU A 66 -5.73 8.01 -2.98
N ASP A 67 -6.88 7.88 -3.63
CA ASP A 67 -7.67 9.05 -4.02
C ASP A 67 -8.42 9.61 -2.80
N GLY A 68 -7.83 10.63 -2.18
CA GLY A 68 -8.39 11.38 -1.06
C GLY A 68 -8.74 12.83 -1.41
N GLY A 69 -8.62 13.21 -2.69
CA GLY A 69 -8.66 14.61 -3.13
C GLY A 69 -7.41 15.41 -2.75
N VAL A 70 -7.34 16.67 -3.20
CA VAL A 70 -6.17 17.55 -3.04
C VAL A 70 -5.93 17.93 -1.57
N GLU A 71 -7.00 18.08 -0.79
CA GLU A 71 -6.95 18.53 0.62
C GLU A 71 -6.57 17.40 1.60
N SER A 72 -6.61 16.14 1.16
CA SER A 72 -6.29 14.98 2.01
C SER A 72 -5.47 13.95 1.24
N PRO A 73 -4.20 14.27 0.87
CA PRO A 73 -3.32 13.32 0.23
C PRO A 73 -3.10 12.12 1.15
N ARG A 74 -3.43 10.93 0.66
CA ARG A 74 -3.34 9.67 1.40
C ARG A 74 -2.61 8.66 0.57
N SER A 75 -1.83 7.83 1.22
CA SER A 75 -1.15 6.70 0.60
C SER A 75 -1.37 5.45 1.43
N LEU A 76 -1.31 4.31 0.76
CA LEU A 76 -1.30 3.01 1.41
C LEU A 76 0.11 2.43 1.28
N GLY A 77 0.66 2.01 2.40
CA GLY A 77 1.97 1.37 2.48
C GLY A 77 1.85 -0.09 2.91
N VAL A 78 2.69 -0.96 2.33
CA VAL A 78 2.88 -2.35 2.77
C VAL A 78 4.37 -2.59 2.96
N ILE A 79 4.75 -3.10 4.13
CA ILE A 79 6.12 -3.50 4.45
C ILE A 79 6.14 -5.00 4.68
N SER A 80 7.08 -5.69 4.04
CA SER A 80 7.34 -7.12 4.24
C SER A 80 8.82 -7.36 4.47
N ALA A 81 9.16 -8.23 5.42
CA ALA A 81 10.53 -8.76 5.51
C ALA A 81 10.76 -9.72 4.33
N ALA A 82 11.97 -9.72 3.77
CA ALA A 82 12.36 -10.65 2.71
C ALA A 82 12.42 -12.11 3.21
N GLY A 83 12.65 -12.29 4.51
CA GLY A 83 12.65 -13.59 5.19
C GLY A 83 11.71 -13.63 6.39
N ARG A 84 11.91 -14.64 7.25
CA ARG A 84 11.19 -14.79 8.53
C ARG A 84 12.19 -14.82 9.70
N PRO A 85 12.78 -13.68 10.08
CA PRO A 85 13.73 -13.66 11.18
C PRO A 85 13.00 -14.00 12.48
N PHE A 86 13.53 -14.96 13.25
CA PHE A 86 12.93 -15.37 14.52
C PHE A 86 12.82 -14.22 15.55
N TRP A 87 13.63 -13.18 15.38
CA TRP A 87 13.72 -12.04 16.29
C TRP A 87 12.78 -10.90 15.93
N LEU A 88 12.20 -10.89 14.73
CA LEU A 88 11.42 -9.77 14.22
C LEU A 88 10.14 -9.59 15.06
N GLY A 89 10.01 -8.42 15.69
CA GLY A 89 8.92 -8.11 16.63
C GLY A 89 9.24 -8.38 18.10
N ALA A 90 10.34 -9.07 18.41
CA ALA A 90 10.88 -9.20 19.77
C ALA A 90 12.02 -8.20 20.02
N ASP A 91 12.82 -7.92 18.99
CA ASP A 91 13.89 -6.92 19.00
C ASP A 91 13.53 -5.79 18.02
N PRO A 92 13.26 -4.57 18.49
CA PRO A 92 12.73 -3.50 17.66
C PRO A 92 13.76 -3.02 16.63
N VAL A 93 13.29 -2.79 15.41
CA VAL A 93 14.04 -2.09 14.36
C VAL A 93 14.10 -0.60 14.73
N VAL A 94 15.32 -0.08 14.86
CA VAL A 94 15.58 1.31 15.28
C VAL A 94 16.19 2.16 14.18
N ASP A 95 16.72 1.54 13.14
CA ASP A 95 17.34 2.23 12.00
C ASP A 95 17.03 1.50 10.69
N ALA A 96 16.95 2.24 9.59
CA ALA A 96 16.63 1.71 8.27
C ALA A 96 17.48 2.40 7.20
N VAL A 97 18.14 1.60 6.36
CA VAL A 97 19.05 2.06 5.30
C VAL A 97 18.45 1.68 3.95
N LEU A 98 18.23 2.67 3.10
CA LEU A 98 17.66 2.47 1.77
C LEU A 98 18.68 1.80 0.84
N GLU A 99 18.31 0.67 0.25
CA GLU A 99 19.17 -0.09 -0.66
C GLU A 99 18.83 0.18 -2.12
N SER A 100 17.54 0.18 -2.46
CA SER A 100 17.10 0.41 -3.83
C SER A 100 15.71 1.02 -3.89
N VAL A 101 15.43 1.67 -5.02
CA VAL A 101 14.15 2.34 -5.31
C VAL A 101 13.74 2.02 -6.73
N ARG A 102 12.46 1.69 -6.90
CA ARG A 102 11.80 1.58 -8.19
C ARG A 102 10.52 2.38 -8.16
N VAL A 103 10.41 3.35 -9.07
CA VAL A 103 9.18 4.09 -9.31
C VAL A 103 8.45 3.42 -10.48
N VAL A 104 7.18 3.08 -10.27
CA VAL A 104 6.28 2.54 -11.28
C VAL A 104 5.23 3.60 -11.56
N ASP A 105 5.36 4.22 -12.72
CA ASP A 105 4.36 5.14 -13.24
C ASP A 105 3.36 4.35 -14.10
N PRO A 106 2.06 4.33 -13.76
CA PRO A 106 1.06 3.61 -14.53
C PRO A 106 0.76 4.24 -15.90
N ASP A 107 1.01 5.54 -16.06
CA ASP A 107 0.68 6.30 -17.27
C ASP A 107 1.84 6.30 -18.28
N LEU A 108 3.05 5.96 -17.84
CA LEU A 108 4.19 5.75 -18.71
C LEU A 108 4.07 4.42 -19.44
N GLU A 109 4.01 4.46 -20.78
CA GLU A 109 4.13 3.25 -21.60
C GLU A 109 5.41 2.50 -21.21
N PRO A 110 5.31 1.24 -20.72
CA PRO A 110 6.49 0.49 -20.38
C PRO A 110 7.31 0.27 -21.65
N MET A 111 8.51 0.84 -21.72
CA MET A 111 9.39 0.70 -22.89
C MET A 111 9.63 -0.77 -23.29
N TYR A 112 9.48 -1.70 -22.33
CA TYR A 112 9.62 -3.14 -22.50
C TYR A 112 8.41 -3.84 -23.13
N LEU A 113 7.27 -3.17 -23.28
CA LEU A 113 6.06 -3.73 -23.92
C LEU A 113 5.96 -3.44 -25.43
N LYS A 114 6.87 -2.64 -25.99
CA LYS A 114 6.85 -2.27 -27.43
C LYS A 114 6.87 -3.45 -28.39
N ASN A 115 7.42 -4.60 -27.96
CA ASN A 115 7.49 -5.83 -28.77
C ASN A 115 6.42 -6.86 -28.42
N ARG A 116 5.45 -6.56 -27.55
CA ARG A 116 4.36 -7.47 -27.20
C ARG A 116 3.08 -7.06 -27.96
N PRO A 117 2.40 -7.97 -28.67
CA PRO A 117 1.10 -7.65 -29.24
C PRO A 117 0.16 -7.17 -28.14
N ALA A 118 -0.45 -5.99 -28.32
CA ALA A 118 -1.38 -5.41 -27.36
C ALA A 118 -2.55 -6.38 -27.15
N VAL A 119 -2.71 -6.85 -25.91
CA VAL A 119 -3.91 -7.60 -25.51
C VAL A 119 -4.90 -6.59 -24.97
N THR A 120 -6.06 -6.46 -25.60
CA THR A 120 -7.14 -5.60 -25.10
C THR A 120 -7.58 -6.09 -23.74
N VAL A 121 -7.19 -5.36 -22.68
CA VAL A 121 -7.67 -5.62 -21.33
C VAL A 121 -9.01 -4.92 -21.12
N PRO A 122 -10.01 -5.57 -20.50
CA PRO A 122 -11.23 -4.89 -20.05
C PRO A 122 -10.89 -3.72 -19.13
N SER A 123 -11.65 -2.62 -19.21
CA SER A 123 -11.49 -1.49 -18.28
C SER A 123 -11.64 -1.97 -16.84
N LEU A 124 -10.68 -1.61 -15.99
CA LEU A 124 -10.72 -1.82 -14.54
C LEU A 124 -11.50 -0.71 -13.83
N GLU A 125 -11.95 0.33 -14.54
CA GLU A 125 -12.82 1.34 -13.95
C GLU A 125 -14.14 0.67 -13.52
N PRO A 126 -14.58 0.88 -12.27
CA PRO A 126 -15.90 0.44 -11.83
C PRO A 126 -16.96 1.14 -12.68
N SER A 127 -17.43 0.49 -13.73
CA SER A 127 -18.54 1.01 -14.51
C SER A 127 -19.81 0.90 -13.69
N TYR A 128 -20.61 1.97 -13.64
CA TYR A 128 -21.91 1.96 -12.97
C TYR A 128 -22.83 0.84 -13.49
N SER A 129 -22.62 0.39 -14.73
CA SER A 129 -23.27 -0.76 -15.35
C SER A 129 -22.88 -2.09 -14.71
N ALA A 130 -21.62 -2.28 -14.28
CA ALA A 130 -21.19 -3.48 -13.56
C ALA A 130 -21.86 -3.61 -12.17
N LEU A 131 -22.24 -2.49 -11.55
CA LEU A 131 -23.02 -2.43 -10.31
C LEU A 131 -24.54 -2.55 -10.52
N SER A 132 -25.00 -2.46 -11.78
CA SER A 132 -26.42 -2.52 -12.15
C SER A 132 -26.87 -3.91 -12.61
N ASN A 133 -25.95 -4.76 -13.08
CA ASN A 133 -26.29 -6.06 -13.68
C ASN A 133 -26.39 -7.22 -12.69
N SER A 134 -26.21 -6.99 -11.40
CA SER A 134 -26.60 -7.94 -10.36
C SER A 134 -28.06 -7.71 -10.02
N GLU A 135 -28.98 -8.17 -10.89
CA GLU A 135 -30.33 -8.49 -10.42
C GLU A 135 -30.19 -9.58 -9.35
N PRO A 136 -30.54 -9.31 -8.08
CA PRO A 136 -30.48 -10.32 -7.05
C PRO A 136 -31.49 -11.42 -7.39
N PRO A 137 -31.15 -12.71 -7.24
CA PRO A 137 -32.11 -13.79 -7.37
C PRO A 137 -33.29 -13.53 -6.42
N LEU A 138 -34.49 -13.69 -6.97
CA LEU A 138 -35.80 -13.52 -6.34
C LEU A 138 -35.80 -13.94 -4.86
N GLY A 139 -35.87 -12.96 -3.94
CA GLY A 139 -35.91 -13.25 -2.51
C GLY A 139 -35.56 -12.06 -1.60
N SER A 140 -36.41 -11.04 -1.56
CA SER A 140 -36.54 -10.09 -0.43
C SER A 140 -35.39 -9.08 -0.15
N ALA A 141 -34.45 -8.87 -1.08
CA ALA A 141 -33.51 -7.74 -0.95
C ALA A 141 -34.15 -6.43 -1.42
N ARG A 142 -34.31 -5.43 -0.52
CA ARG A 142 -34.89 -4.11 -0.85
C ARG A 142 -33.81 -3.07 -1.07
N ARG A 143 -33.83 -2.36 -2.20
CA ARG A 143 -32.87 -1.28 -2.51
C ARG A 143 -33.45 0.09 -2.16
N ILE A 144 -32.70 0.90 -1.41
CA ILE A 144 -33.05 2.30 -1.09
C ILE A 144 -31.86 3.19 -1.50
N ARG A 145 -32.01 3.95 -2.59
CA ARG A 145 -30.93 4.74 -3.21
C ARG A 145 -29.68 3.90 -3.51
N HIS A 146 -28.55 4.18 -2.86
CA HIS A 146 -27.29 3.45 -3.03
C HIS A 146 -27.15 2.26 -2.05
N LEU A 147 -28.15 2.02 -1.20
CA LEU A 147 -28.11 0.96 -0.20
C LEU A 147 -28.90 -0.27 -0.64
N LEU A 148 -28.31 -1.44 -0.42
CA LEU A 148 -28.92 -2.75 -0.57
C LEU A 148 -29.21 -3.32 0.83
N VAL A 149 -30.49 -3.55 1.15
CA VAL A 149 -30.93 -4.10 2.43
C VAL A 149 -31.19 -5.60 2.24
N LEU A 150 -30.44 -6.42 2.98
CA LEU A 150 -30.65 -7.86 3.07
C LEU A 150 -31.47 -8.15 4.34
N PRO A 151 -32.53 -8.99 4.27
CA PRO A 151 -33.26 -9.38 5.47
C PRO A 151 -32.36 -10.24 6.36
N GLY A 152 -32.27 -9.89 7.64
CA GLY A 152 -31.53 -10.67 8.63
C GLY A 152 -32.31 -11.94 8.99
N GLY A 153 -31.72 -13.10 8.72
CA GLY A 153 -32.27 -14.39 9.10
C GLY A 153 -32.03 -14.68 10.59
N ARG A 154 -33.11 -14.82 11.34
CA ARG A 154 -33.14 -15.63 12.56
C ARG A 154 -34.31 -16.58 12.39
N ASP A 155 -34.04 -17.69 11.69
CA ASP A 155 -34.93 -18.84 11.69
C ASP A 155 -34.71 -19.58 13.02
N GLU A 156 -35.80 -19.97 13.67
CA GLU A 156 -35.83 -20.72 14.94
C GLU A 156 -35.07 -22.05 14.88
#